data_AF-A0A920TQT1-F1
#
_entry.id   AF-A0A920TQT1-F1
#
_cell.length_a   1.000
_cell.length_b   1.000
_cell.length_c   1.000
_cell.angle_alpha   90.00
_cell.angle_beta   90.00
_cell.angle_gamma   90.00
#
_symmetry.space_group_name_H-M   'P 1'
#
loop_
_entity.id
_entity.type
_entity.pdbx_description
1 polymer ?
#
loop_
_entity_poly.entity_id
_entity_poly.type
_entity_poly.pdbx_seq_one_letter_code
_entity_poly.pdbx_strand_id
1 'polypeptide(L)'
;MKLFIYILLFTCLKIFSVFAGINDKQKFIIKQNIFLINENLMSEKFLFEKTKLFDSKGFFGINEDKMTEKEFNDYLEKQLQKMR
;
A
#
# COMPACT_ATOMS: atom_id res chain seq x y z
N MET A 1 -3.70 33.23 20.59
CA MET A 1 -3.29 32.00 21.31
C MET A 1 -4.14 30.78 20.89
N LYS A 2 -5.45 30.75 21.17
CA LYS A 2 -6.32 29.60 20.84
C LYS A 2 -6.38 29.28 19.33
N LEU A 3 -6.50 30.28 18.46
CA LEU A 3 -6.52 30.10 17.00
C LEU A 3 -5.25 29.43 16.45
N PHE A 4 -4.10 29.77 17.02
CA PHE A 4 -2.80 29.21 16.62
C PHE A 4 -2.67 27.73 17.01
N ILE A 5 -3.23 27.37 18.17
CA ILE A 5 -3.31 25.98 18.63
C ILE A 5 -4.22 25.15 17.71
N TYR A 6 -5.35 25.71 17.27
CA TYR A 6 -6.24 25.04 16.30
C TYR A 6 -5.57 24.84 14.93
N ILE A 7 -4.82 25.83 14.44
CA ILE A 7 -4.08 25.72 13.17
C ILE A 7 -3.00 24.64 13.28
N LEU A 8 -2.25 24.59 14.39
CA LEU A 8 -1.22 23.59 14.65
C LEU A 8 -1.80 22.16 14.74
N LEU A 9 -2.95 22.00 15.41
CA LEU A 9 -3.66 20.72 15.48
C LEU A 9 -4.16 20.26 14.10
N PHE A 10 -4.66 21.21 13.28
CA PHE A 10 -5.15 20.92 11.94
C PHE A 10 -4.03 20.51 10.97
N THR A 11 -2.84 21.11 11.09
CA THR A 11 -1.68 20.72 10.27
C THR A 11 -1.10 19.38 10.71
N CYS A 12 -1.04 19.08 12.01
CA CYS A 12 -0.64 17.76 12.50
C CYS A 12 -1.56 16.64 12.00
N LEU A 13 -2.89 16.84 12.00
CA LEU A 13 -3.85 15.85 11.51
C LEU A 13 -3.67 15.50 10.02
N LYS A 14 -3.25 16.47 9.19
CA LYS A 14 -2.98 16.23 7.76
C LYS A 14 -1.72 15.41 7.48
N ILE A 15 -0.76 15.38 8.43
CA ILE A 15 0.48 14.62 8.25
C ILE A 15 0.26 13.11 8.50
N PHE A 16 -0.69 12.76 9.39
CA PHE A 16 -1.01 11.36 9.68
C PHE A 16 -1.85 10.65 8.61
N SER A 17 -2.49 11.38 7.69
CA SER A 17 -3.32 10.78 6.63
C SER A 17 -2.52 10.25 5.42
N VAL A 18 -1.19 10.22 5.47
CA VAL A 18 -0.32 9.82 4.34
C VAL A 18 0.31 8.42 4.52
N PHE A 19 0.04 7.73 5.63
CA PHE A 19 0.66 6.44 5.96
C PHE A 19 -0.31 5.24 5.98
N ALA A 20 -1.49 5.36 5.36
CA ALA A 20 -2.21 4.17 4.88
C ALA A 20 -1.61 3.83 3.51
N GLY A 21 -0.86 2.74 3.44
CA GLY A 21 -0.14 2.40 2.22
C GLY A 21 0.50 1.01 2.29
N ILE A 22 0.83 0.47 1.12
CA ILE A 22 1.41 -0.87 0.97
C ILE A 22 2.66 -1.03 1.84
N ASN A 23 2.66 -2.07 2.66
CA ASN A 23 3.79 -2.40 3.53
C ASN A 23 4.97 -2.97 2.73
N ASP A 24 6.17 -2.96 3.31
CA ASP A 24 7.38 -3.35 2.58
C ASP A 24 7.41 -4.84 2.17
N LYS A 25 6.71 -5.72 2.91
CA LYS A 25 6.57 -7.14 2.54
C LYS A 25 5.69 -7.30 1.30
N GLN A 26 4.58 -6.56 1.24
CA GLN A 26 3.69 -6.51 0.09
C GLN A 26 4.43 -5.93 -1.13
N LYS A 27 5.16 -4.83 -0.98
CA LYS A 27 6.01 -4.24 -2.03
C LYS A 27 7.01 -5.26 -2.58
N PHE A 28 7.66 -6.00 -1.68
CA PHE A 28 8.63 -7.03 -2.05
C PHE A 28 7.98 -8.13 -2.89
N ILE A 29 6.84 -8.66 -2.46
CA ILE A 29 6.13 -9.74 -3.16
C ILE A 29 5.65 -9.28 -4.54
N ILE A 30 5.09 -8.06 -4.64
CA ILE A 30 4.70 -7.49 -5.92
C ILE A 30 5.90 -7.40 -6.85
N LYS A 31 7.03 -6.85 -6.36
CA LYS A 31 8.25 -6.72 -7.16
C LYS A 31 8.83 -8.05 -7.62
N GLN A 32 8.75 -9.12 -6.82
CA GLN A 32 9.24 -10.44 -7.22
C GLN A 32 8.35 -11.11 -8.29
N ASN A 33 7.05 -10.83 -8.28
CA ASN A 33 6.09 -11.49 -9.18
C ASN A 33 5.67 -10.60 -10.36
N ILE A 34 6.17 -9.36 -10.44
CA ILE A 34 5.77 -8.42 -11.50
C ILE A 34 6.19 -8.89 -12.89
N PHE A 35 7.32 -9.58 -13.00
CA PHE A 35 7.74 -10.19 -14.25
C PHE A 35 6.70 -11.21 -14.76
N LEU A 36 6.12 -12.02 -13.87
CA LEU A 36 5.09 -12.99 -14.23
C LEU A 36 3.79 -12.32 -14.71
N ILE A 37 3.46 -11.15 -14.16
CA ILE A 37 2.34 -10.32 -14.65
C ILE A 37 2.66 -9.77 -16.04
N ASN A 38 3.87 -9.22 -16.23
CA ASN A 38 4.30 -8.63 -17.50
C ASN A 38 4.32 -9.64 -18.65
N GLU A 39 4.76 -10.87 -18.38
CA GLU A 39 4.76 -11.99 -19.33
C GLU A 39 3.39 -12.68 -19.48
N ASN A 40 2.34 -12.13 -18.85
CA ASN A 40 0.97 -12.66 -18.87
C ASN A 40 0.85 -14.11 -18.35
N LEU A 41 1.78 -14.52 -17.47
CA LEU A 41 1.84 -15.85 -16.84
C LEU A 41 1.04 -15.91 -15.53
N MET A 42 0.61 -14.75 -15.01
CA MET A 42 -0.13 -14.61 -13.76
C MET A 42 -1.15 -13.48 -13.88
N SER A 43 -2.32 -13.63 -13.25
CA SER A 43 -3.32 -12.56 -13.21
C SER A 43 -3.04 -11.58 -12.08
N GLU A 44 -3.31 -10.30 -12.32
CA GLU A 44 -3.15 -9.23 -11.33
C GLU A 44 -4.00 -9.51 -10.08
N LYS A 45 -5.21 -10.05 -10.28
CA LYS A 45 -6.12 -10.46 -9.21
C LYS A 45 -5.52 -11.54 -8.31
N PHE A 46 -4.84 -12.53 -8.90
CA PHE A 46 -4.17 -13.57 -8.12
C PHE A 46 -3.01 -13.01 -7.32
N LEU A 47 -2.24 -12.09 -7.90
CA LEU A 47 -1.16 -11.40 -7.20
C LEU A 47 -1.71 -10.56 -6.04
N PHE A 48 -2.79 -9.81 -6.25
CA PHE A 48 -3.46 -9.00 -5.22
C PHE A 48 -3.91 -9.83 -4.02
N GLU A 49 -4.63 -10.93 -4.25
CA GLU A 49 -5.07 -11.83 -3.17
C GLU A 49 -3.86 -12.40 -2.41
N LYS A 50 -2.79 -12.77 -3.13
CA LYS A 50 -1.57 -13.24 -2.51
C LYS A 50 -0.92 -12.16 -1.65
N THR A 51 -0.77 -10.93 -2.14
CA THR A 51 -0.15 -9.85 -1.35
C THR A 51 -1.00 -9.42 -0.16
N LYS A 52 -2.32 -9.44 -0.28
CA LYS A 52 -3.25 -9.12 0.79
C LYS A 52 -3.04 -10.02 2.02
N LEU A 53 -2.60 -11.27 1.84
CA LEU A 53 -2.26 -12.18 2.95
C LEU A 53 -0.99 -11.78 3.72
N PHE A 54 -0.11 -10.98 3.09
CA PHE A 54 1.10 -10.44 3.71
C PHE A 54 0.89 -9.05 4.27
N ASP A 55 -0.37 -8.61 4.36
CA ASP A 55 -0.67 -7.47 5.18
C ASP A 55 -0.22 -7.75 6.61
N SER A 56 0.54 -6.81 7.17
CA SER A 56 1.12 -7.01 8.47
C SER A 56 -0.01 -7.07 9.47
N LYS A 57 -0.36 -8.29 9.90
CA LYS A 57 -1.12 -8.49 11.14
C LYS A 57 -0.41 -7.66 12.21
N GLY A 58 -1.03 -6.56 12.63
CA GLY A 58 -0.72 -5.95 13.90
C GLY A 58 -0.74 -7.06 14.96
N PHE A 59 0.17 -7.00 15.92
CA PHE A 59 0.19 -7.92 17.05
C PHE A 59 -1.23 -7.96 17.65
N PHE A 60 -1.94 -9.08 17.48
CA PHE A 60 -3.36 -9.26 17.86
C PHE A 60 -4.44 -8.48 17.09
N GLY A 61 -4.30 -8.20 15.79
CA GLY A 61 -5.45 -7.81 14.95
C GLY A 61 -6.12 -6.47 15.29
N ILE A 62 -5.46 -5.63 16.10
CA ILE A 62 -5.87 -4.26 16.37
C ILE A 62 -5.00 -3.39 15.44
N ASN A 63 -5.64 -2.77 14.44
CA ASN A 63 -5.03 -2.01 13.32
C ASN A 63 -4.59 -2.85 12.11
N GLU A 64 -5.46 -3.73 11.59
CA GLU A 64 -5.30 -4.24 10.21
C GLU A 64 -5.60 -3.09 9.23
N ASP A 65 -4.57 -2.35 8.84
CA ASP A 65 -4.67 -1.40 7.73
C ASP A 65 -4.67 -2.19 6.41
N LYS A 66 -5.86 -2.64 6.00
CA LYS A 66 -6.01 -3.55 4.87
C LYS A 66 -5.63 -2.84 3.57
N MET A 67 -4.63 -3.37 2.87
CA MET A 67 -4.27 -2.94 1.52
C MET A 67 -5.50 -2.93 0.61
N THR A 68 -5.79 -1.76 0.07
CA THR A 68 -6.89 -1.57 -0.88
C THR A 68 -6.47 -1.97 -2.29
N GLU A 69 -7.44 -2.36 -3.12
CA GLU A 69 -7.19 -2.69 -4.54
C GLU A 69 -6.61 -1.49 -5.30
N LYS A 70 -7.02 -0.27 -4.93
CA LYS A 70 -6.50 0.96 -5.51
C LYS A 70 -5.01 1.15 -5.23
N GLU A 71 -4.57 0.97 -3.99
CA GLU A 71 -3.15 1.09 -3.64
C GLU A 71 -2.30 0.03 -4.35
N PHE A 72 -2.85 -1.19 -4.48
CA PHE A 72 -2.21 -2.27 -5.22
C PHE A 72 -2.03 -1.90 -6.70
N ASN A 73 -3.10 -1.46 -7.36
CA ASN A 73 -3.06 -1.10 -8.78
C ASN A 73 -2.10 0.08 -9.02
N ASP A 74 -2.18 1.14 -8.21
CA ASP A 74 -1.29 2.31 -8.29
C ASP A 74 0.19 1.90 -8.14
N TYR A 75 0.49 0.97 -7.24
CA TYR A 75 1.85 0.48 -7.05
C TYR A 75 2.29 -0.43 -8.19
N LEU A 76 1.44 -1.35 -8.65
CA LEU A 76 1.73 -2.26 -9.75
C LEU A 76 2.02 -1.49 -11.04
N GLU A 77 1.19 -0.51 -11.38
CA GLU A 77 1.36 0.32 -12.58
C GLU A 77 2.69 1.09 -12.55
N LYS A 78 3.04 1.70 -11.42
CA LYS A 78 4.34 2.38 -11.24
C LYS A 78 5.53 1.45 -11.43
N GLN A 79 5.41 0.19 -11.06
CA GLN A 79 6.49 -0.78 -11.23
C GLN A 79 6.55 -1.31 -12.67
N LEU A 80 5.40 -1.51 -13.33
CA LEU A 80 5.33 -1.88 -14.75
C LEU A 80 5.94 -0.78 -15.64
N GLN A 81 5.66 0.50 -15.34
CA GLN A 81 6.27 1.63 -16.04
C GLN A 81 7.80 1.66 -15.91
N LYS A 82 8.38 1.19 -14.80
CA LYS A 82 9.84 1.13 -14.60
C LYS A 82 10.52 0.01 -15.37
N MET A 83 9.77 -0.97 -15.85
CA MET A 83 10.31 -2.10 -16.62
C MET A 83 10.25 -1.89 -18.14
N ARG A 84 9.49 -0.89 -18.60
CA ARG A 84 9.53 -0.42 -19.99
C ARG A 84 10.72 0.50 -20.21
#